data_AF-A0A009RRD7-F1
#
_entry.id   AF-A0A009RRD7-F1
#
_cell.length_a   1.000
_cell.length_b   1.000
_cell.length_c   1.000
_cell.angle_alpha   90.00
_cell.angle_beta   90.00
_cell.angle_gamma   90.00
#
_symmetry.space_group_name_H-M   'P 1'
#
loop_
_entity.id
_entity.type
_entity.pdbx_description
1 polymer ?
#
loop_
_entity_poly.entity_id
_entity_poly.type
_entity_poly.pdbx_seq_one_letter_code
_entity_poly.pdbx_strand_id
1 'polypeptide(L)'
;MLFNIFSVLEKIGLNAQKRAIHVQFSNELLNHQVFLQRIEGQHQLNGGLMAELICLSTNAQIALKQFIGVQVAVDQVTDSGQLFRTTGMMQICKNRYFENF
;
A
#
# COMPACT_ATOMS: atom_id res chain seq x y z
N MET A 1 22.67 -8.93 -14.71
CA MET A 1 21.96 -8.20 -13.65
C MET A 1 20.56 -7.91 -14.15
N LEU A 2 19.53 -8.46 -13.50
CA LEU A 2 18.15 -8.21 -13.91
C LEU A 2 17.80 -6.74 -13.65
N PHE A 3 17.38 -6.04 -14.70
CA PHE A 3 16.72 -4.74 -14.59
C PHE A 3 15.37 -4.94 -13.90
N ASN A 4 15.39 -5.05 -12.58
CA ASN A 4 14.15 -5.03 -11.81
C ASN A 4 13.67 -3.58 -11.75
N ILE A 5 12.38 -3.35 -11.98
CA ILE A 5 11.74 -2.04 -11.89
C ILE A 5 12.06 -1.32 -10.57
N PHE A 6 12.30 -2.07 -9.49
CA PHE A 6 12.79 -1.53 -8.22
C PHE A 6 14.13 -0.78 -8.36
N SER A 7 15.12 -1.38 -9.02
CA SER A 7 16.43 -0.75 -9.25
C SER A 7 16.35 0.49 -10.13
N VAL A 8 15.37 0.55 -11.04
CA VAL A 8 15.11 1.72 -11.87
C VAL A 8 14.43 2.82 -11.05
N LEU A 9 13.39 2.48 -10.29
CA LEU A 9 12.66 3.40 -9.40
C LEU A 9 13.58 4.00 -8.34
N GLU A 10 14.48 3.22 -7.73
CA GLU A 10 15.47 3.74 -6.80
C GLU A 10 16.44 4.72 -7.45
N LYS A 11 16.96 4.40 -8.64
CA LYS A 11 17.90 5.26 -9.37
C LYS A 11 17.31 6.61 -9.79
N ILE A 12 16.00 6.66 -10.06
CA ILE A 12 15.29 7.92 -10.36
C ILE A 12 14.73 8.61 -9.12
N GLY A 13 15.06 8.14 -7.91
CA GLY A 13 14.66 8.78 -6.66
C GLY A 13 13.22 8.49 -6.22
N LEU A 14 12.57 7.49 -6.79
CA LEU A 14 11.26 6.95 -6.37
C LEU A 14 11.43 5.72 -5.46
N ASN A 15 12.45 5.75 -4.59
CA ASN A 15 12.63 4.74 -3.56
C ASN A 15 11.49 4.81 -2.53
N ALA A 16 11.28 3.75 -1.74
CA ALA A 16 10.17 3.68 -0.79
C ALA A 16 10.13 4.86 0.21
N GLN A 17 11.29 5.44 0.53
CA GLN A 17 11.44 6.58 1.46
C GLN A 17 11.09 7.95 0.84
N LYS A 18 11.04 8.05 -0.50
CA LYS A 18 10.71 9.28 -1.23
C LYS A 18 9.31 9.26 -1.84
N ARG A 19 8.50 8.22 -1.54
CA ARG A 19 7.12 8.15 -2.01
C ARG A 19 6.24 9.07 -1.17
N ALA A 20 5.35 9.79 -1.85
CA ALA A 20 4.32 10.60 -1.19
C ALA A 20 3.30 9.74 -0.41
N ILE A 21 3.26 8.43 -0.64
CA ILE A 21 2.41 7.48 0.07
C ILE A 21 3.21 6.25 0.47
N HIS A 22 3.01 5.78 1.69
CA HIS A 22 3.66 4.61 2.26
C HIS A 22 2.64 3.79 3.05
N VAL A 23 2.75 2.46 3.03
CA VAL A 23 1.90 1.55 3.81
C VAL A 23 2.75 0.72 4.76
N GLN A 24 2.27 0.55 5.99
CA GLN A 24 2.85 -0.32 6.99
C GLN A 24 1.76 -1.25 7.52
N PHE A 25 2.00 -2.55 7.40
CA PHE A 25 1.17 -3.62 7.92
C PHE A 25 1.73 -4.08 9.25
N SER A 26 0.86 -4.43 10.20
CA SER A 26 1.27 -5.10 11.44
C SER A 26 1.82 -6.51 11.20
N ASN A 27 1.48 -7.12 10.06
CA ASN A 27 2.12 -8.34 9.57
C ASN A 27 3.36 -7.97 8.75
N GLU A 28 4.53 -8.03 9.39
CA GLU A 28 5.81 -7.61 8.82
C GLU A 28 6.18 -8.33 7.51
N LEU A 29 5.69 -9.55 7.29
CA LEU A 29 5.94 -10.29 6.03
C LEU A 29 5.36 -9.55 4.82
N LEU A 30 4.27 -8.78 5.00
CA LEU A 30 3.64 -8.02 3.94
C LEU A 30 4.44 -6.76 3.58
N ASN A 31 5.16 -6.15 4.53
CA ASN A 31 5.90 -4.90 4.33
C ASN A 31 7.02 -5.02 3.28
N HIS A 32 7.53 -6.24 3.05
CA HIS A 32 8.56 -6.50 2.03
C HIS A 32 8.01 -6.91 0.67
N GLN A 33 6.71 -7.23 0.59
CA GLN A 33 6.09 -7.82 -0.59
C GLN A 33 5.05 -6.91 -1.21
N VAL A 34 4.41 -6.04 -0.42
CA VAL A 34 3.22 -5.27 -0.80
C VAL A 34 3.54 -3.78 -0.74
N PHE A 35 3.29 -3.09 -1.84
CA PHE A 35 3.57 -1.67 -2.01
C PHE A 35 2.30 -0.92 -2.38
N LEU A 36 2.01 0.17 -1.67
CA LEU A 36 0.85 1.01 -1.97
C LEU A 36 1.07 1.80 -3.27
N GLN A 37 0.09 1.74 -4.17
CA GLN A 37 0.01 2.55 -5.37
C GLN A 37 -0.99 3.70 -5.22
N ARG A 38 -2.10 3.45 -4.52
CA ARG A 38 -3.15 4.43 -4.30
C ARG A 38 -3.98 4.10 -3.06
N ILE A 39 -4.42 5.14 -2.35
CA ILE A 39 -5.48 5.08 -1.34
C ILE A 39 -6.62 5.98 -1.81
N GLU A 40 -7.84 5.46 -1.80
CA GLU A 40 -9.07 6.21 -2.06
C GLU A 40 -10.09 5.86 -0.98
N GLY A 41 -10.99 6.76 -0.65
CA GLY A 41 -11.97 6.47 0.40
C GLY A 41 -12.87 7.64 0.73
N GLN A 42 -13.80 7.38 1.64
CA GLN A 42 -14.71 8.38 2.21
C GLN A 42 -14.61 8.35 3.72
N HIS A 43 -14.58 9.54 4.32
CA HIS A 43 -14.67 9.74 5.76
C HIS A 43 -15.89 10.62 6.04
N GLN A 44 -16.79 10.14 6.88
CA GLN A 44 -18.00 10.87 7.27
C GLN A 44 -18.05 11.02 8.78
N LEU A 45 -18.52 12.18 9.26
CA LEU A 45 -18.78 12.41 10.68
C LEU A 45 -19.73 11.34 11.21
N ASN A 46 -19.33 10.63 12.26
CA ASN A 46 -20.04 9.48 12.84
C ASN A 46 -20.29 8.29 11.91
N GLY A 47 -19.76 8.30 10.69
CA GLY A 47 -19.82 7.18 9.73
C GLY A 47 -18.52 6.37 9.63
N GLY A 48 -17.44 6.87 10.22
CA GLY A 48 -16.12 6.25 10.16
C GLY A 48 -15.44 6.42 8.81
N LEU A 49 -14.34 5.70 8.63
CA LEU A 49 -13.53 5.70 7.41
C LEU A 49 -13.74 4.40 6.65
N MET A 50 -14.06 4.52 5.36
CA MET A 50 -13.95 3.42 4.41
C MET A 50 -12.91 3.79 3.36
N ALA A 51 -11.83 3.01 3.28
CA ALA A 51 -10.74 3.22 2.36
C ALA A 51 -10.42 1.96 1.57
N GLU A 52 -10.20 2.12 0.27
CA GLU A 52 -9.67 1.12 -0.65
C GLU A 52 -8.18 1.40 -0.89
N LEU A 53 -7.36 0.37 -0.67
CA LEU A 53 -5.93 0.42 -0.98
C LEU A 53 -5.68 -0.39 -2.26
N ILE A 54 -5.14 0.25 -3.28
CA ILE A 54 -4.61 -0.42 -4.46
C ILE A 54 -3.13 -0.63 -4.26
N CYS A 55 -2.72 -1.90 -4.23
CA CYS A 55 -1.35 -2.31 -3.94
C CYS A 55 -0.78 -3.15 -5.09
N LEU A 56 0.54 -3.09 -5.24
CA LEU A 56 1.32 -3.97 -6.10
C LEU A 56 2.10 -4.96 -5.21
N SER A 57 2.15 -6.22 -5.62
CA SER A 57 2.90 -7.26 -4.91
C SER A 57 4.08 -7.76 -5.75
N THR A 58 5.24 -7.98 -5.13
CA THR A 58 6.36 -8.71 -5.74
C THR A 58 6.17 -10.23 -5.70
N ASN A 59 5.17 -10.71 -4.95
CA ASN A 59 4.79 -12.11 -4.84
C ASN A 59 3.40 -12.34 -5.44
N ALA A 60 3.35 -13.03 -6.59
CA ALA A 60 2.10 -13.35 -7.30
C ALA A 60 1.23 -14.40 -6.58
N GLN A 61 1.78 -15.14 -5.61
CA GLN A 61 1.12 -16.22 -4.88
C GLN A 61 0.86 -15.87 -3.40
N ILE A 62 0.83 -14.57 -3.07
CA ILE A 62 0.58 -14.13 -1.70
C ILE A 62 -0.82 -14.54 -1.23
N ALA A 63 -0.89 -15.19 -0.07
CA ALA A 63 -2.14 -15.73 0.43
C ALA A 63 -3.02 -14.62 1.02
N LEU A 64 -4.20 -14.38 0.44
CA LEU A 64 -5.09 -13.29 0.85
C LEU A 64 -5.53 -13.34 2.32
N LYS A 65 -5.57 -14.54 2.92
CA LYS A 65 -5.85 -14.71 4.36
C LYS A 65 -4.83 -14.00 5.26
N GLN A 66 -3.61 -13.74 4.77
CA GLN A 66 -2.58 -13.01 5.51
C GLN A 66 -2.90 -11.53 5.70
N PHE A 67 -3.89 -10.98 4.98
CA PHE A 67 -4.31 -9.59 5.09
C PHE A 67 -5.49 -9.40 6.04
N ILE A 68 -6.36 -10.40 6.22
CA ILE A 68 -7.61 -10.23 6.97
C ILE A 68 -7.32 -9.99 8.45
N GLY A 69 -7.88 -8.92 9.02
CA GLY A 69 -7.68 -8.51 10.42
C GLY A 69 -6.33 -7.84 10.71
N VAL A 70 -5.47 -7.66 9.70
CA VAL A 70 -4.20 -6.94 9.85
C VAL A 70 -4.46 -5.45 10.06
N GLN A 71 -3.78 -4.86 11.04
CA GLN A 71 -3.77 -3.41 11.20
C GLN A 71 -2.86 -2.79 10.14
N VAL A 72 -3.35 -1.72 9.53
CA VAL A 72 -2.64 -1.00 8.48
C VAL A 72 -2.52 0.47 8.84
N ALA A 73 -1.35 1.04 8.61
CA ALA A 73 -1.09 2.46 8.65
C ALA A 73 -0.67 2.92 7.25
N VAL A 74 -1.30 3.98 6.76
CA VAL A 74 -0.95 4.64 5.51
C VAL A 74 -0.46 6.04 5.85
N ASP A 75 0.80 6.31 5.52
CA ASP A 75 1.43 7.60 5.68
C ASP A 75 1.42 8.34 4.35
N GLN A 76 0.93 9.57 4.35
CA GLN A 76 0.90 10.45 3.19
C GLN A 76 1.69 11.72 3.48
N VAL A 77 2.51 12.15 2.53
CA VAL A 77 3.19 13.44 2.59
C VAL A 77 2.23 14.51 2.07
N THR A 78 1.93 15.51 2.90
CA THR A 78 1.10 16.66 2.54
C THR A 78 1.85 17.63 1.64
N ASP A 79 1.14 18.59 1.05
CA ASP A 79 1.71 19.74 0.33
C ASP A 79 2.69 20.56 1.17
N SER A 80 2.47 20.61 2.50
CA SER A 80 3.39 21.22 3.46
C SER A 80 4.59 20.35 3.86
N GLY A 81 4.73 19.14 3.30
CA GLY A 81 5.80 18.20 3.60
C GLY A 81 5.64 17.46 4.94
N GLN A 82 4.46 17.53 5.57
CA GLN A 82 4.16 16.81 6.81
C GLN A 82 3.64 15.40 6.53
N LEU A 83 3.79 14.50 7.51
CA LEU A 83 3.20 13.17 7.44
C LEU A 83 1.78 13.20 8.01
N PHE A 84 0.80 12.83 7.18
CA PHE A 84 -0.56 12.55 7.57
C PHE A 84 -0.78 11.03 7.60
N ARG A 85 -1.13 10.50 8.78
CA ARG A 85 -1.31 9.06 9.00
C ARG A 85 -2.79 8.69 9.04
N THR A 86 -3.17 7.73 8.21
CA THR A 86 -4.47 7.07 8.23
C THR A 86 -4.28 5.63 8.72
N THR A 87 -5.02 5.21 9.74
CA THR A 87 -4.96 3.84 10.26
C THR A 87 -6.29 3.12 10.11
N GLY A 88 -6.23 1.79 10.02
CA GLY A 88 -7.41 0.95 9.93
C GLY A 88 -7.11 -0.52 10.08
N MET A 89 -8.13 -1.35 9.88
CA MET A 89 -8.00 -2.80 9.80
C MET A 89 -8.44 -3.29 8.43
N MET A 90 -7.69 -4.22 7.87
CA MET A 90 -8.02 -4.86 6.62
C MET A 90 -9.20 -5.83 6.79
N GLN A 91 -10.35 -5.48 6.22
CA GLN A 91 -11.56 -6.31 6.28
C GLN A 91 -11.68 -7.27 5.09
N ILE A 92 -11.34 -6.80 3.89
CA ILE A 92 -11.48 -7.54 2.64
C ILE A 92 -10.23 -7.30 1.79
N CYS A 93 -9.73 -8.35 1.16
CA CYS A 93 -8.63 -8.27 0.20
C CYS A 93 -8.97 -9.09 -1.05
N LYS A 94 -8.67 -8.56 -2.23
CA LYS A 94 -8.88 -9.22 -3.52
C LYS A 94 -7.59 -9.15 -4.33
N ASN A 95 -7.26 -10.23 -5.03
CA ASN A 95 -6.21 -10.20 -6.04
C ASN A 95 -6.84 -9.89 -7.40
N ARG A 96 -6.28 -8.93 -8.14
CA ARG A 96 -6.66 -8.63 -9.51
C ARG A 96 -5.47 -8.95 -10.40
N TYR A 97 -5.55 -10.06 -11.13
CA TYR A 97 -4.63 -10.31 -12.22
C TYR A 97 -4.99 -9.33 -13.35
N PHE A 98 -3.98 -8.67 -13.92
CA PHE A 98 -4.15 -7.97 -15.19
C PHE A 98 -4.44 -9.04 -16.24
N GLU A 99 -5.71 -9.33 -16.50
CA GLU A 99 -6.09 -10.02 -17.72
C GLU A 99 -5.82 -9.06 -18.89
N ASN A 100 -4.98 -9.50 -19.82
CA ASN A 100 -4.58 -8.72 -20.99
C ASN A 100 -5.80 -8.26 -21.78
N PHE A 101 -5.82 -6.99 -22.19
CA PHE A 101 -6.62 -6.51 -23.32
C PHE A 101 -6.02 -6.98 -24.63
#